data_AF-A0A131XE16-F1
#
_entry.id   AF-A0A131XE16-F1
#
_cell.length_a   1.000
_cell.length_b   1.000
_cell.length_c   1.000
_cell.angle_alpha   90.00
_cell.angle_beta   90.00
_cell.angle_gamma   90.00
#
_symmetry.space_group_name_H-M   'P 1'
#
loop_
_entity.id
_entity.type
_entity.pdbx_description
1 polymer ?
#
loop_
_entity_poly.entity_id
_entity_poly.type
_entity_poly.pdbx_seq_one_letter_code
_entity_poly.pdbx_strand_id
1 'polypeptide(L)'
;FAAYVITIASNLESVRATGQVIPCPPVQLSTETGPIRVGCTLKCERNGGGMIAPGAECISVQHDALQHMKPGVDYTCLLGLCDARHQCNPSGLSITCSKPSVGGGRS
;
A
#
# COMPACT_ATOMS: atom_id res chain seq x y z
N PHE A 1 59.86 6.55 32.21
CA PHE A 1 58.91 6.00 31.22
C PHE A 1 57.52 6.56 31.53
N ALA A 2 57.07 7.58 30.80
CA ALA A 2 55.73 8.13 30.93
C ALA A 2 54.93 7.74 29.68
N ALA A 3 53.86 6.98 29.85
CA ALA A 3 52.98 6.55 28.76
C ALA A 3 51.86 7.58 28.56
N TYR A 4 51.73 8.10 27.33
CA TYR A 4 50.71 9.07 26.96
C TYR A 4 49.51 8.33 26.37
N VAL A 5 48.33 8.45 26.99
CA VAL A 5 47.10 7.83 26.49
C VAL A 5 46.43 8.79 25.52
N ILE A 6 46.44 8.47 24.23
CA ILE A 6 45.74 9.25 23.20
C ILE A 6 44.29 8.75 23.13
N THR A 7 43.35 9.51 23.70
CA THR A 7 41.91 9.28 23.51
C THR A 7 41.49 9.84 22.15
N ILE A 8 41.31 8.95 21.17
CA ILE A 8 40.66 9.26 19.89
C ILE A 8 39.15 9.37 20.09
N ALA A 9 38.64 10.60 20.19
CA ALA A 9 37.21 10.88 20.09
C ALA A 9 36.77 10.63 18.64
N SER A 10 36.19 9.46 18.38
CA SER A 10 35.64 9.15 17.06
C SER A 10 34.28 9.85 16.94
N ASN A 11 34.22 10.91 16.14
CA ASN A 11 32.95 11.52 15.75
C ASN A 11 32.20 10.54 14.85
N LEU A 12 31.28 9.76 15.43
CA LEU A 12 30.31 8.98 14.66
C LEU A 12 29.26 9.97 14.14
N GLU A 13 29.55 10.60 13.00
CA GLU A 13 28.52 11.33 12.26
C GLU A 13 27.49 10.31 11.78
N SER A 14 26.31 10.31 12.42
CA SER A 14 25.17 9.53 11.99
C SER A 14 24.73 10.05 10.62
N VAL A 15 25.20 9.40 9.56
CA VAL A 15 24.71 9.61 8.21
C VAL A 15 23.23 9.20 8.21
N ARG A 16 22.34 10.18 8.41
CA ARG A 16 20.92 10.00 8.12
C ARG A 16 20.80 9.88 6.61
N ALA A 17 20.72 8.65 6.12
CA ALA A 17 20.12 8.39 4.83
C ALA A 17 18.68 8.91 4.88
N THR A 18 18.44 10.13 4.43
CA THR A 18 17.10 10.58 4.08
C THR A 18 16.72 9.87 2.79
N GLY A 19 16.51 8.56 2.89
CA GLY A 19 15.74 7.84 1.89
C GLY A 19 14.38 8.50 1.89
N GLN A 20 14.08 9.29 0.85
CA GLN A 20 12.71 9.73 0.62
C GLN A 20 11.87 8.46 0.47
N VAL A 21 11.12 8.10 1.51
CA VAL A 21 10.11 7.06 1.43
C VAL A 21 9.02 7.64 0.55
N ILE A 22 9.14 7.42 -0.76
CA ILE A 22 8.08 7.79 -1.71
C ILE A 22 6.85 6.98 -1.26
N PRO A 23 5.78 7.64 -0.79
CA PRO A 23 4.60 6.92 -0.35
C PRO A 23 4.03 6.17 -1.55
N CYS A 24 3.93 4.85 -1.46
CA CYS A 24 3.18 4.04 -2.42
C CYS A 24 1.75 3.92 -1.93
N PRO A 25 0.82 4.75 -2.41
CA PRO A 25 -0.56 4.63 -1.99
C PRO A 25 -1.11 3.29 -2.49
N PRO A 26 -1.70 2.45 -1.62
CA PRO A 26 -2.47 1.31 -2.07
C PRO A 26 -3.61 1.80 -2.96
N VAL A 27 -3.85 1.09 -4.07
CA VAL A 27 -5.06 1.33 -4.87
C VAL A 27 -6.27 0.93 -4.04
N GLN A 28 -7.20 1.86 -3.88
CA GLN A 28 -8.39 1.70 -3.07
C GLN A 28 -9.63 2.08 -3.87
N LEU A 29 -10.73 1.39 -3.62
CA LEU A 29 -12.04 1.73 -4.14
C LEU A 29 -12.92 2.22 -2.99
N SER A 30 -13.75 3.21 -3.28
CA SER A 30 -14.73 3.71 -2.32
C SER A 30 -15.85 2.68 -2.18
N THR A 31 -16.21 2.35 -0.94
CA THR A 31 -17.37 1.50 -0.64
C THR A 31 -18.21 2.15 0.46
N GLU A 32 -19.40 1.63 0.71
CA GLU A 32 -20.31 2.14 1.73
C GLU A 32 -19.72 2.12 3.15
N THR A 33 -18.82 1.17 3.43
CA THR A 33 -18.15 1.02 4.73
C THR A 33 -16.82 1.78 4.82
N GLY A 34 -16.42 2.47 3.74
CA GLY A 34 -15.15 3.18 3.63
C GLY A 34 -14.29 2.66 2.47
N PRO A 35 -13.07 3.19 2.29
CA PRO A 35 -12.19 2.75 1.22
C PRO A 35 -11.59 1.37 1.53
N ILE A 36 -11.73 0.44 0.58
CA ILE A 36 -11.15 -0.91 0.67
C ILE A 36 -10.04 -1.04 -0.38
N ARG A 37 -8.95 -1.73 -0.02
CA ARG A 37 -7.79 -1.93 -0.90
C ARG A 37 -8.06 -2.97 -1.97
N VAL A 38 -7.49 -2.77 -3.15
CA VAL A 38 -7.55 -3.74 -4.24
C VAL A 38 -6.32 -4.62 -4.23
N GLY A 39 -6.54 -5.93 -4.13
CA GLY A 39 -5.46 -6.91 -4.02
C GLY A 39 -4.65 -6.83 -2.72
N CYS A 40 -3.59 -7.62 -2.66
CA CYS A 40 -2.74 -7.81 -1.47
C CYS A 40 -1.27 -7.43 -1.70
N THR A 41 -0.99 -6.83 -2.87
CA THR A 41 0.34 -6.36 -3.28
C THR A 41 0.28 -4.87 -3.57
N LEU A 42 1.23 -4.11 -3.02
CA LEU A 42 1.45 -2.71 -3.36
C LEU A 42 2.41 -2.66 -4.54
N LYS A 43 1.98 -2.25 -5.74
CA LYS A 43 2.89 -2.06 -6.86
C LYS A 43 3.53 -0.67 -6.78
N CYS A 44 4.82 -0.63 -6.42
CA CYS A 44 5.64 0.58 -6.41
C CYS A 44 6.56 0.59 -7.63
N GLU A 45 6.56 1.66 -8.42
CA GLU A 45 7.42 1.77 -9.62
C GLU A 45 8.92 1.74 -9.30
N ARG A 46 9.34 2.16 -8.10
CA ARG A 46 10.77 2.47 -7.84
C ARG A 46 11.45 1.69 -6.71
N ASN A 47 10.74 0.90 -5.88
CA ASN A 47 11.35 0.29 -4.67
C ASN A 47 10.95 -1.16 -4.38
N GLY A 48 10.41 -1.89 -5.36
CA GLY A 48 9.84 -3.20 -5.10
C GLY A 48 8.52 -3.06 -4.34
N GLY A 49 7.58 -3.96 -4.64
CA GLY A 49 6.26 -3.87 -4.05
C GLY A 49 6.26 -4.14 -2.54
N GLY A 50 5.27 -3.58 -1.85
CA GLY A 50 4.97 -3.95 -0.47
C GLY A 50 3.96 -5.09 -0.41
N MET A 51 4.06 -5.93 0.61
CA MET A 51 3.17 -7.07 0.85
C MET A 51 2.21 -6.77 1.98
N ILE A 52 0.92 -7.02 1.77
CA ILE A 52 -0.10 -6.90 2.82
C ILE A 52 -0.11 -8.19 3.66
N ALA A 53 -0.31 -8.03 4.97
CA ALA A 53 -0.39 -9.15 5.90
C ALA A 53 -1.54 -10.11 5.53
N PRO A 54 -1.35 -11.43 5.72
CA PRO A 54 -2.41 -12.41 5.50
C PRO A 54 -3.60 -12.15 6.44
N GLY A 55 -4.80 -12.44 5.96
CA GLY A 55 -6.06 -12.20 6.65
C GLY A 55 -6.62 -10.78 6.50
N ALA A 56 -5.91 -9.86 5.85
CA ALA A 56 -6.44 -8.54 5.54
C ALA A 56 -7.55 -8.62 4.47
N GLU A 57 -8.59 -7.81 4.64
CA GLU A 57 -9.65 -7.65 3.65
C GLU A 57 -9.14 -6.95 2.38
N CYS A 58 -9.59 -7.45 1.23
CA CYS A 58 -9.21 -6.95 -0.08
C CYS A 58 -10.36 -7.09 -1.08
N ILE A 59 -10.36 -6.22 -2.09
CA ILE A 59 -11.21 -6.37 -3.27
C ILE A 59 -10.48 -7.25 -4.30
N SER A 60 -11.14 -8.33 -4.72
CA SER A 60 -10.63 -9.28 -5.72
C SER A 60 -10.94 -8.79 -7.14
N VAL A 61 -10.30 -7.70 -7.54
CA VAL A 61 -10.38 -7.14 -8.89
C VAL A 61 -8.97 -7.08 -9.48
N GLN A 62 -8.83 -7.46 -10.75
CA GLN A 62 -7.57 -7.37 -11.46
C GLN A 62 -7.13 -5.90 -11.57
N HIS A 63 -5.84 -5.62 -11.36
CA HIS A 63 -5.32 -4.25 -11.45
C HIS A 63 -5.60 -3.60 -12.81
N ASP A 64 -5.56 -4.37 -13.90
CA ASP A 64 -5.87 -3.87 -15.24
C ASP A 64 -7.34 -3.45 -15.38
N ALA A 65 -8.26 -4.17 -14.73
CA ALA A 65 -9.68 -3.80 -14.74
C ALA A 65 -9.95 -2.45 -14.03
N LEU A 66 -9.12 -2.06 -13.04
CA LEU A 66 -9.23 -0.76 -12.36
C LEU A 66 -8.94 0.43 -13.29
N GLN A 67 -8.12 0.23 -14.32
CA GLN A 67 -7.84 1.25 -15.34
C GLN A 67 -9.08 1.50 -16.20
N HIS A 68 -9.94 0.48 -16.36
CA HIS A 68 -11.16 0.55 -17.14
C HIS A 68 -12.42 0.91 -16.33
N MET A 69 -12.34 0.90 -14.99
CA MET A 69 -13.44 1.39 -14.15
C MET A 69 -13.67 2.89 -14.39
N LYS A 70 -14.93 3.24 -14.67
CA LYS A 70 -15.36 4.64 -14.80
C LYS A 70 -15.45 5.27 -13.41
N PRO A 71 -14.90 6.49 -13.21
CA PRO A 71 -15.04 7.21 -11.95
C PRO A 71 -16.52 7.56 -11.69
N GLY A 72 -16.95 7.45 -10.43
CA GLY A 72 -18.31 7.78 -10.02
C GLY A 72 -19.40 6.81 -10.50
N VAL A 73 -19.02 5.65 -11.07
CA VAL A 73 -19.94 4.56 -11.38
C VAL A 73 -19.82 3.51 -10.29
N ASP A 74 -20.97 3.02 -9.84
CA ASP A 74 -21.06 1.92 -8.88
C ASP A 74 -20.96 0.58 -9.60
N TYR A 75 -20.10 -0.28 -9.06
CA TYR A 75 -19.87 -1.64 -9.51
C TYR A 75 -20.09 -2.60 -8.34
N THR A 76 -20.35 -3.87 -8.66
CA THR A 76 -20.32 -4.94 -7.67
C THR A 76 -18.90 -5.50 -7.59
N CYS A 77 -18.19 -5.21 -6.51
CA CYS A 77 -16.87 -5.77 -6.23
C CYS A 77 -16.98 -7.02 -5.39
N LEU A 78 -16.18 -8.04 -5.71
CA LEU A 78 -16.03 -9.21 -4.86
C LEU A 78 -15.03 -8.91 -3.74
N LEU A 79 -15.43 -9.20 -2.50
CA LEU A 79 -14.57 -9.14 -1.33
C LEU A 79 -13.81 -10.46 -1.17
N GLY A 80 -12.65 -10.36 -0.56
CA GLY A 80 -11.76 -11.47 -0.29
C GLY A 80 -10.81 -11.19 0.85
N LEU A 81 -9.96 -12.18 1.12
CA LEU A 81 -8.92 -12.12 2.13
C LEU A 81 -7.55 -12.40 1.51
N CYS A 82 -6.55 -11.68 2.00
CA CYS A 82 -5.17 -11.92 1.62
C CYS A 82 -4.66 -13.26 2.18
N ASP A 83 -4.09 -14.09 1.30
CA ASP A 83 -3.42 -15.32 1.73
C ASP A 83 -1.93 -15.11 2.01
N ALA A 84 -1.25 -16.17 2.46
CA ALA A 84 0.19 -16.18 2.70
C ALA A 84 1.04 -16.00 1.42
N ARG A 85 0.43 -16.04 0.23
CA ARG A 85 1.06 -15.78 -1.07
C ARG A 85 0.76 -14.37 -1.58
N HIS A 86 0.15 -13.52 -0.76
CA HIS A 86 -0.28 -12.17 -1.11
C HIS A 86 -1.24 -12.13 -2.31
N GLN A 87 -2.13 -13.12 -2.39
CA GLN A 87 -3.24 -13.16 -3.33
C GLN A 87 -4.55 -12.85 -2.61
N CYS A 88 -5.45 -12.12 -3.28
CA CYS A 88 -6.76 -11.80 -2.75
C CYS A 88 -7.77 -12.89 -3.11
N ASN A 89 -8.03 -13.80 -2.19
CA ASN A 89 -8.94 -14.93 -2.42
C ASN A 89 -10.38 -14.51 -2.11
N PRO A 90 -11.31 -14.60 -3.07
CA PRO A 90 -12.68 -14.18 -2.87
C PRO A 90 -13.37 -15.00 -1.78
N SER A 91 -14.07 -14.34 -0.87
CA SER A 91 -14.77 -14.96 0.26
C SER A 91 -16.23 -15.34 -0.05
N GLY A 92 -16.69 -15.04 -1.27
CA GLY A 92 -18.10 -15.19 -1.67
C GLY A 92 -18.98 -13.99 -1.27
N LEU A 93 -18.40 -12.98 -0.63
CA LEU A 93 -19.08 -11.73 -0.31
C LEU A 93 -18.86 -10.70 -1.43
N SER A 94 -19.83 -9.81 -1.61
CA SER A 94 -19.75 -8.70 -2.56
C SER A 94 -20.18 -7.40 -1.92
N ILE A 95 -19.60 -6.29 -2.37
CA ILE A 95 -19.93 -4.94 -1.92
C ILE A 95 -20.04 -3.99 -3.11
N THR A 96 -20.86 -2.95 -2.97
CA THR A 96 -20.89 -1.85 -3.92
C THR A 96 -19.59 -1.04 -3.81
N CYS A 97 -18.91 -0.86 -4.93
CA CYS A 97 -17.64 -0.16 -5.00
C CYS A 97 -17.61 0.83 -6.16
N SER A 98 -16.90 1.93 -5.99
CA SER A 98 -16.70 2.91 -7.06
C SER A 98 -15.27 3.44 -7.06
N LYS A 99 -14.79 3.75 -8.27
CA LYS A 99 -13.52 4.45 -8.42
C LYS A 99 -13.73 5.90 -7.98
N PRO A 100 -12.99 6.41 -6.98
CA PRO A 100 -13.12 7.80 -6.57
C PRO A 100 -12.83 8.70 -7.77
N SER A 101 -13.67 9.70 -7.99
CA SER A 101 -13.38 10.75 -8.95
C SER A 101 -12.16 11.52 -8.45
N VAL A 102 -11.09 11.54 -9.25
CA VAL A 102 -9.92 12.40 -8.98
C VAL A 102 -10.38 13.84 -9.21
N GLY A 103 -10.98 14.43 -8.17
CA GLY A 103 -11.66 15.72 -8.24
C GLY A 103 -12.26 16.10 -6.89
N GLY A 104 -11.48 15.97 -5.80
CA GLY A 104 -11.99 16.27 -4.47
C GLY A 104 -11.05 15.95 -3.32
N GLY A 105 -9.78 16.36 -3.41
CA GLY A 105 -8.99 16.59 -2.22
C GLY A 105 -9.68 17.72 -1.44
N ARG A 106 -10.31 17.37 -0.31
CA ARG A 106 -11.05 18.29 0.53
C ARG A 106 -10.11 18.81 1.62
N SER A 107 -9.89 20.12 1.57
CA SER A 107 -9.46 21.07 2.62
C SER A 107 -8.10 20.90 3.28
#